data_AF-A0A399XIB1-F1
#
_entry.id   AF-A0A399XIB1-F1
#
_cell.length_a   1.000
_cell.length_b   1.000
_cell.length_c   1.000
_cell.angle_alpha   90.00
_cell.angle_beta   90.00
_cell.angle_gamma   90.00
#
_symmetry.space_group_name_H-M   'P 1'
#
loop_
_entity.id
_entity.type
_entity.pdbx_description
1 polymer ?
#
loop_
_entity_poly.entity_id
_entity_poly.type
_entity_poly.pdbx_seq_one_letter_code
_entity_poly.pdbx_strand_id
1 'polypeptide(L)'
;MTTTPELSIVGLKEVVGVGVTEIVRAYPDTRHVADGQGGAWIEIPEVEVGDLYACPTSFLVCLLPFALPAADIYPIFLDRTLTRADESALGEGFAPAELSWPGDPVPRPVIQVSRRTRGDFAVQKPLIKIEKVLEWVRTR
;
A
#
# COMPACT_ATOMS: atom_id res chain seq x y z
N MET A 1 -11.06 9.12 29.47
CA MET A 1 -10.78 7.74 29.05
C MET A 1 -11.53 7.52 27.76
N THR A 2 -10.85 7.70 26.63
CA THR A 2 -11.46 7.59 25.30
C THR A 2 -11.00 6.25 24.73
N THR A 3 -11.88 5.25 24.82
CA THR A 3 -11.67 3.94 24.21
C THR A 3 -11.67 4.14 22.69
N THR A 4 -10.48 4.08 22.08
CA THR A 4 -10.33 3.85 20.64
C THR A 4 -10.94 2.47 20.35
N PRO A 5 -11.95 2.36 19.48
CA PRO A 5 -12.61 1.07 19.28
C PRO A 5 -11.65 0.10 18.59
N GLU A 6 -11.47 -1.08 19.20
CA GLU A 6 -10.83 -2.31 18.68
C GLU A 6 -11.52 -2.89 17.42
N LEU A 7 -12.03 -2.06 16.53
CA LEU A 7 -12.77 -2.48 15.33
C LEU A 7 -11.86 -2.89 14.16
N SER A 8 -10.54 -2.76 14.31
CA SER A 8 -9.65 -2.74 13.16
C SER A 8 -9.02 -4.10 12.80
N ILE A 9 -9.35 -5.18 13.53
CA ILE A 9 -8.86 -6.55 13.26
C ILE A 9 -10.01 -7.56 13.02
N VAL A 10 -11.25 -7.21 13.37
CA VAL A 10 -12.41 -8.10 13.20
C VAL A 10 -12.66 -8.33 11.71
N GLY A 11 -12.68 -9.60 11.29
CA GLY A 11 -12.92 -9.99 9.89
C GLY A 11 -11.66 -10.17 9.05
N LEU A 12 -10.45 -9.99 9.61
CA LEU A 12 -9.19 -10.33 8.95
C LEU A 12 -8.84 -11.80 9.14
N LYS A 13 -8.23 -12.43 8.12
CA LYS A 13 -7.49 -13.68 8.35
C LYS A 13 -6.27 -13.42 9.24
N GLU A 14 -5.89 -14.41 10.03
CA GLU A 14 -4.76 -14.30 10.98
C GLU A 14 -3.48 -13.77 10.32
N VAL A 15 -3.09 -14.36 9.18
CA VAL A 15 -1.89 -13.95 8.43
C VAL A 15 -1.96 -12.50 7.91
N VAL A 16 -3.17 -12.01 7.59
CA VAL A 16 -3.39 -10.62 7.19
C VAL A 16 -3.27 -9.72 8.41
N GLY A 17 -3.90 -10.07 9.54
CA GLY A 17 -3.81 -9.31 10.79
C GLY A 17 -2.38 -9.17 11.32
N VAL A 18 -1.57 -10.23 11.22
CA VAL A 18 -0.12 -10.17 11.51
C VAL A 18 0.58 -9.18 10.57
N GLY A 19 0.30 -9.23 9.27
CA GLY A 19 0.82 -8.29 8.29
C GLY A 19 0.46 -6.84 8.59
N VAL A 20 -0.80 -6.55 8.93
CA VAL A 20 -1.26 -5.22 9.35
C VAL A 20 -0.49 -4.76 10.58
N THR A 21 -0.34 -5.62 11.59
CA THR A 21 0.40 -5.28 12.82
C THR A 21 1.85 -4.93 12.54
N GLU A 22 2.52 -5.66 11.65
CA GLU A 22 3.89 -5.33 11.25
C GLU A 22 3.99 -3.99 10.50
N ILE A 23 3.04 -3.70 9.61
CA ILE A 23 2.99 -2.43 8.89
C ILE A 23 2.75 -1.26 9.84
N VAL A 24 1.77 -1.34 10.74
CA VAL A 24 1.49 -0.29 11.73
C VAL A 24 2.70 -0.05 12.65
N ARG A 25 3.48 -1.09 12.97
CA ARG A 25 4.73 -0.91 13.73
C ARG A 25 5.80 -0.14 12.96
N ALA A 26 5.89 -0.35 11.64
CA ALA A 26 6.85 0.37 10.79
C ALA A 26 6.36 1.79 10.43
N TYR A 27 5.04 1.95 10.31
CA TYR A 27 4.35 3.17 9.90
C TYR A 27 3.22 3.49 10.89
N PRO A 28 3.51 4.16 12.03
CA PRO A 28 2.56 4.32 13.13
C PRO A 28 1.24 5.03 12.78
N ASP A 29 1.26 5.93 11.79
CA ASP A 29 0.08 6.70 11.37
C ASP A 29 -0.76 5.98 10.30
N THR A 30 -0.50 4.69 10.08
CA THR A 30 -1.25 3.86 9.13
C THR A 30 -2.73 3.76 9.50
N ARG A 31 -3.60 4.02 8.52
CA ARG A 31 -5.03 3.68 8.59
C ARG A 31 -5.25 2.31 7.96
N HIS A 32 -6.14 1.51 8.55
CA HIS A 32 -6.52 0.22 7.98
C HIS A 32 -7.98 -0.13 8.22
N VAL A 33 -8.54 -0.90 7.29
CA VAL A 33 -9.93 -1.38 7.33
C VAL A 33 -10.03 -2.75 6.67
N ALA A 34 -10.84 -3.66 7.24
CA ALA A 34 -11.08 -4.97 6.65
C ALA A 34 -11.78 -4.84 5.29
N ASP A 35 -11.40 -5.69 4.33
CA ASP A 35 -12.02 -5.71 2.99
C ASP A 35 -13.34 -6.49 2.92
N GLY A 36 -13.76 -7.10 4.05
CA GLY A 36 -14.95 -7.95 4.16
C GLY A 36 -14.77 -9.39 3.66
N GLN A 37 -13.59 -9.74 3.13
CA GLN A 37 -13.26 -11.06 2.56
C GLN A 37 -12.09 -11.75 3.28
N GLY A 38 -11.58 -11.15 4.35
CA GLY A 38 -10.44 -11.66 5.10
C GLY A 38 -9.12 -10.94 4.80
N GLY A 39 -9.13 -9.96 3.89
CA GLY A 39 -8.03 -9.05 3.58
C GLY A 39 -8.17 -7.68 4.25
N ALA A 40 -7.25 -6.77 3.97
CA ALA A 40 -7.22 -5.43 4.57
C ALA A 40 -6.78 -4.36 3.57
N TRP A 41 -7.53 -3.26 3.53
CA TRP A 41 -7.10 -2.01 2.93
C TRP A 41 -6.20 -1.26 3.92
N ILE A 42 -5.07 -0.74 3.43
CA ILE A 42 -4.05 -0.04 4.19
C ILE A 42 -3.75 1.30 3.52
N GLU A 43 -3.71 2.38 4.29
CA GLU A 43 -3.28 3.70 3.85
C GLU A 43 -2.18 4.17 4.79
N ILE A 44 -0.99 4.37 4.23
CA ILE A 44 0.16 4.98 4.90
C ILE A 44 0.18 6.44 4.45
N PRO A 45 0.02 7.41 5.37
CA PRO A 45 -0.16 8.81 5.00
C PRO A 45 1.08 9.43 4.35
N GLU A 46 2.27 8.96 4.73
CA GLU A 46 3.54 9.47 4.19
C GLU A 46 4.55 8.32 4.01
N VAL A 47 5.13 8.25 2.81
CA VAL A 47 6.23 7.37 2.43
C VAL A 47 7.25 8.13 1.59
N GLU A 48 8.52 7.81 1.77
CA GLU A 48 9.62 8.35 0.97
C GLU A 48 9.67 7.69 -0.41
N VAL A 49 9.62 8.51 -1.47
CA VAL A 49 9.78 8.12 -2.88
C VAL A 49 11.09 8.64 -3.50
N GLY A 50 11.77 9.57 -2.83
CA GLY A 50 13.12 10.03 -3.15
C GLY A 50 13.21 11.14 -4.21
N ASP A 51 14.42 11.65 -4.40
CA ASP A 51 14.70 12.90 -5.15
C ASP A 51 14.54 12.79 -6.67
N LEU A 52 14.24 11.60 -7.20
CA LEU A 52 13.86 11.44 -8.62
C LEU A 52 12.50 12.09 -8.93
N TYR A 53 11.72 12.39 -7.90
CA TYR A 53 10.39 12.96 -8.00
C TYR A 53 10.37 14.41 -7.48
N ALA A 54 9.51 15.23 -8.07
CA ALA A 54 9.39 16.64 -7.70
C ALA A 54 8.94 16.83 -6.23
N CYS A 55 8.14 15.88 -5.73
CA CYS A 55 7.82 15.74 -4.31
C CYS A 55 8.51 14.45 -3.80
N PRO A 56 9.44 14.53 -2.83
CA PRO A 56 10.19 13.37 -2.36
C PRO A 56 9.35 12.42 -1.48
N THR A 57 8.13 12.82 -1.13
CA THR A 57 7.17 12.03 -0.36
C THR A 57 5.86 11.83 -1.11
N SER A 58 5.12 10.79 -0.75
CA SER A 58 3.78 10.48 -1.24
C SER A 58 2.96 9.79 -0.15
N PHE A 59 1.67 9.59 -0.35
CA PHE A 59 0.93 8.58 0.42
C PHE A 59 1.00 7.23 -0.29
N LEU A 60 0.79 6.13 0.44
CA LEU A 60 0.66 4.80 -0.13
C LEU A 60 -0.67 4.17 0.28
N VAL A 61 -1.40 3.65 -0.69
CA VAL A 61 -2.56 2.77 -0.42
C VAL A 61 -2.28 1.38 -0.95
N CYS A 62 -2.60 0.34 -0.18
CA CYS A 62 -2.55 -1.03 -0.67
C CYS A 62 -3.69 -1.91 -0.17
N LEU A 63 -3.94 -2.99 -0.91
CA LEU A 63 -4.82 -4.07 -0.48
C LEU A 63 -3.98 -5.30 -0.15
N LEU A 64 -4.01 -5.72 1.11
CA LEU A 64 -3.53 -7.02 1.54
C LEU A 64 -4.59 -8.08 1.23
N PRO A 65 -4.35 -9.01 0.29
CA PRO A 65 -5.37 -9.97 -0.11
C PRO A 65 -5.57 -11.06 0.95
N PHE A 66 -6.79 -11.58 1.07
CA PHE A 66 -7.08 -12.76 1.91
C PHE A 66 -6.32 -14.03 1.51
N ALA A 67 -5.72 -14.04 0.33
CA ALA A 67 -4.95 -15.15 -0.22
C ALA A 67 -3.50 -15.21 0.28
N LEU A 68 -3.08 -14.31 1.19
CA LEU A 68 -1.77 -14.41 1.83
C LEU A 68 -1.56 -15.77 2.52
N PRO A 69 -0.32 -16.31 2.50
CA PRO A 69 0.87 -15.76 1.84
C PRO A 69 0.96 -16.10 0.33
N ALA A 70 0.03 -16.87 -0.22
CA ALA A 70 0.10 -17.38 -1.60
C ALA A 70 -0.18 -16.34 -2.70
N ALA A 71 -0.52 -15.11 -2.34
CA ALA A 71 -0.79 -14.03 -3.30
C ALA A 71 0.51 -13.51 -3.95
N ASP A 72 0.51 -13.39 -5.29
CA ASP A 72 1.67 -12.93 -6.05
C ASP A 72 1.67 -11.42 -6.34
N ILE A 73 0.51 -10.80 -6.47
CA ILE A 73 0.36 -9.35 -6.73
C ILE A 73 -0.54 -8.74 -5.67
N TYR A 74 -0.09 -7.63 -5.07
CA TYR A 74 -0.91 -6.80 -4.19
C TYR A 74 -1.17 -5.49 -4.94
N PRO A 75 -2.42 -5.02 -5.01
CA PRO A 75 -2.70 -3.67 -5.45
C PRO A 75 -1.96 -2.66 -4.55
N ILE A 76 -1.08 -1.84 -5.14
CA ILE A 76 -0.36 -0.77 -4.47
C ILE A 76 -0.47 0.49 -5.31
N PHE A 77 -0.79 1.60 -4.64
CA PHE A 77 -1.11 2.88 -5.23
C PHE A 77 -0.35 3.99 -4.50
N LEU A 78 0.03 5.02 -5.25
CA LEU A 78 0.62 6.27 -4.76
C LEU A 78 -0.24 7.47 -5.18
N ASP A 79 0.10 8.65 -4.70
CA ASP A 79 -0.52 9.91 -5.11
C ASP A 79 -0.48 10.08 -6.65
N ARG A 80 -1.60 10.49 -7.25
CA ARG A 80 -1.69 10.78 -8.68
C ARG A 80 -0.80 11.93 -9.12
N THR A 81 -0.47 12.83 -8.21
CA THR A 81 0.36 14.02 -8.46
C THR A 81 1.86 13.70 -8.52
N LEU A 82 2.26 12.44 -8.34
CA LEU A 82 3.64 12.00 -8.49
C LEU A 82 4.17 12.33 -9.90
N THR A 83 5.16 13.20 -9.97
CA THR A 83 5.83 13.62 -11.20
C THR A 83 7.34 13.58 -11.03
N ARG A 84 8.07 13.39 -12.13
CA ARG A 84 9.53 13.41 -12.12
C ARG A 84 10.04 14.82 -11.90
N ALA A 85 11.15 14.93 -11.17
CA ALA A 85 11.82 16.21 -10.95
C ALA A 85 12.36 16.83 -12.25
N ASP A 86 12.69 15.99 -13.24
CA ASP A 86 13.17 16.39 -14.57
C ASP A 86 12.03 16.59 -15.60
N GLU A 87 10.77 16.58 -15.15
CA GLU A 87 9.56 16.70 -15.97
C GLU A 87 9.34 15.56 -16.99
N SER A 88 10.17 14.52 -16.97
CA SER A 88 10.00 13.35 -17.83
C SER A 88 8.76 12.54 -17.45
N ALA A 89 8.26 11.75 -18.38
CA ALA A 89 7.15 10.83 -18.10
C ALA A 89 7.60 9.75 -17.08
N LEU A 90 6.69 9.36 -16.17
CA LEU A 90 6.95 8.30 -15.18
C LEU A 90 7.41 6.97 -15.80
N GLY A 91 6.92 6.69 -17.01
CA GLY A 91 7.30 5.52 -17.79
C GLY A 91 6.51 4.26 -17.41
N GLU A 92 7.03 3.12 -17.86
CA GLU A 92 6.39 1.82 -17.65
C GLU A 92 6.33 1.42 -16.17
N GLY A 93 5.20 0.82 -15.77
CA GLY A 93 4.96 0.36 -14.41
C GLY A 93 4.18 1.35 -13.54
N PHE A 94 3.88 2.54 -14.06
CA PHE A 94 2.99 3.52 -13.46
C PHE A 94 1.70 3.61 -14.30
N ALA A 95 0.56 3.27 -13.71
CA ALA A 95 -0.73 3.33 -14.40
C ALA A 95 -1.71 4.25 -13.64
N PRO A 96 -2.32 5.25 -14.30
CA PRO A 96 -3.42 6.01 -13.71
C PRO A 96 -4.56 5.08 -13.28
N ALA A 97 -5.13 5.33 -12.11
CA ALA A 97 -6.30 4.61 -11.63
C ALA A 97 -7.18 5.51 -10.74
N GLU A 98 -8.41 5.06 -10.49
CA GLU A 98 -9.34 5.65 -9.54
C GLU A 98 -9.57 4.64 -8.43
N LEU A 99 -9.43 5.07 -7.17
CA LEU A 99 -9.51 4.21 -6.01
C LEU A 99 -10.65 4.63 -5.09
N SER A 100 -11.61 3.74 -4.88
CA SER A 100 -12.66 3.91 -3.88
C SER A 100 -12.19 3.38 -2.53
N TRP A 101 -11.56 4.23 -1.73
CA TRP A 101 -11.17 3.88 -0.36
C TRP A 101 -12.40 3.72 0.55
N PRO A 102 -12.49 2.67 1.39
CA PRO A 102 -13.64 2.52 2.27
C PRO A 102 -13.78 3.70 3.25
N GLY A 103 -14.92 4.38 3.18
CA GLY A 103 -15.23 5.56 3.99
C GLY A 103 -14.98 6.89 3.28
N ASP A 104 -14.33 6.91 2.13
CA ASP A 104 -14.22 8.11 1.30
C ASP A 104 -15.49 8.26 0.43
N PRO A 105 -16.10 9.45 0.36
CA PRO A 105 -17.36 9.66 -0.38
C PRO A 105 -17.17 9.67 -1.91
N VAL A 106 -15.95 9.88 -2.40
CA VAL A 106 -15.61 10.04 -3.82
C VAL A 106 -14.35 9.22 -4.10
N PRO A 107 -14.26 8.54 -5.26
CA PRO A 107 -13.01 7.90 -5.69
C PRO A 107 -11.85 8.88 -5.72
N ARG A 108 -10.70 8.44 -5.25
CA ARG A 108 -9.46 9.21 -5.26
C ARG A 108 -8.65 8.86 -6.50
N PRO A 109 -8.18 9.86 -7.27
CA PRO A 109 -7.25 9.59 -8.35
C PRO A 109 -5.90 9.14 -7.75
N VAL A 110 -5.34 8.07 -8.29
CA VAL A 110 -4.07 7.46 -7.82
C VAL A 110 -3.21 6.99 -8.99
N ILE A 111 -1.94 6.66 -8.70
CA ILE A 111 -1.08 5.92 -9.62
C ILE A 111 -0.84 4.53 -9.07
N GLN A 112 -1.26 3.51 -9.82
CA GLN A 112 -0.97 2.12 -9.51
C GLN A 112 0.48 1.77 -9.86
N VAL A 113 1.17 1.18 -8.89
CA VAL A 113 2.57 0.71 -8.97
C VAL A 113 2.72 -0.76 -8.56
N SER A 114 1.62 -1.53 -8.61
CA SER A 114 1.56 -2.94 -8.24
C SER A 114 2.62 -3.78 -8.97
N ARG A 115 3.31 -4.65 -8.23
CA ARG A 115 4.33 -5.57 -8.79
C ARG A 115 4.02 -7.01 -8.46
N ARG A 116 4.43 -7.92 -9.34
CA ARG A 116 4.44 -9.36 -9.06
C ARG A 116 5.62 -9.73 -8.16
N THR A 117 5.35 -10.51 -7.12
CA THR A 117 6.35 -11.17 -6.29
C THR A 117 7.02 -12.28 -7.10
N ARG A 118 8.35 -12.35 -7.06
CA ARG A 118 9.12 -13.45 -7.65
C ARG A 118 9.81 -14.23 -6.52
N GLY A 119 9.91 -15.55 -6.66
CA GLY A 119 10.58 -16.43 -5.69
C GLY A 119 9.60 -17.11 -4.73
N ASP A 120 10.10 -17.49 -3.55
CA ASP A 120 9.33 -18.18 -2.51
C ASP A 120 8.35 -17.23 -1.82
N PHE A 121 7.05 -17.53 -1.89
CA PHE A 121 5.97 -16.74 -1.33
C PHE A 121 5.87 -16.87 0.20
N ALA A 122 6.30 -18.00 0.77
CA ALA A 122 6.16 -18.28 2.19
C ALA A 122 7.00 -17.32 3.07
N VAL A 123 8.05 -16.75 2.51
CA VAL A 123 8.96 -15.80 3.19
C VAL A 123 8.61 -14.33 2.93
N GLN A 124 7.64 -14.03 2.05
CA GLN A 124 7.30 -12.66 1.66
C GLN A 124 6.22 -12.10 2.58
N LYS A 125 6.67 -11.38 3.62
CA LYS A 125 5.78 -10.62 4.49
C LYS A 125 5.19 -9.41 3.77
N PRO A 126 3.96 -8.98 4.11
CA PRO A 126 3.35 -7.78 3.53
C PRO A 126 4.21 -6.52 3.59
N LEU A 127 4.86 -6.27 4.73
CA LEU A 127 5.76 -5.13 4.88
C LEU A 127 6.94 -5.20 3.88
N ILE A 128 7.58 -6.36 3.73
CA ILE A 128 8.67 -6.56 2.77
C ILE A 128 8.20 -6.28 1.33
N LYS A 129 6.94 -6.64 1.02
CA LYS A 129 6.36 -6.37 -0.30
C LYS A 129 6.23 -4.86 -0.56
N ILE A 130 5.74 -4.11 0.42
CA ILE A 130 5.62 -2.64 0.35
C ILE A 130 7.01 -2.02 0.13
N GLU A 131 7.99 -2.38 0.95
CA GLU A 131 9.36 -1.86 0.85
C GLU A 131 10.00 -2.15 -0.51
N LYS A 132 9.81 -3.36 -1.05
CA LYS A 132 10.33 -3.71 -2.39
C LYS A 132 9.70 -2.88 -3.51
N VAL A 133 8.43 -2.50 -3.38
CA VAL A 133 7.78 -1.64 -4.37
C VAL A 133 8.24 -0.20 -4.22
N LEU A 134 8.36 0.32 -3.00
CA LEU A 134 8.93 1.65 -2.76
C LEU A 134 10.37 1.75 -3.23
N GLU A 135 11.19 0.74 -2.98
CA GLU A 135 12.57 0.67 -3.49
C GLU A 135 12.61 0.68 -5.02
N TRP A 136 11.69 -0.04 -5.67
CA TRP A 136 11.59 0.03 -7.12
C TRP A 136 11.17 1.43 -7.59
N VAL A 137 10.21 2.08 -6.92
CA VAL A 137 9.80 3.45 -7.26
C VAL A 137 10.99 4.41 -7.14
N ARG A 138 11.75 4.35 -6.05
CA ARG A 138 12.95 5.19 -5.81
C ARG A 138 14.07 5.00 -6.83
N THR A 139 14.10 3.88 -7.53
CA THR A 139 15.16 3.52 -8.50
C THR A 139 14.68 3.48 -9.94
N ARG A 140 13.39 3.73 -10.18
CA ARG A 140 12.81 3.71 -11.52
C ARG A 140 12.98 5.03 -12.21
#